data_AF-A0A3D3LWS0-F1
#
_entry.id   AF-A0A3D3LWS0-F1
#
_cell.length_a   1.000
_cell.length_b   1.000
_cell.length_c   1.000
_cell.angle_alpha   90.00
_cell.angle_beta   90.00
_cell.angle_gamma   90.00
#
_symmetry.space_group_name_H-M   'P 1'
#
loop_
_entity.id
_entity.type
_entity.pdbx_description
1 polymer ?
#
loop_
_entity_poly.entity_id
_entity_poly.type
_entity_poly.pdbx_seq_one_letter_code
_entity_poly.pdbx_strand_id
1 'polypeptide(L)'
;NPVFVNSGFSGNKSFLRNVKSDFDIEYLNLNGDIPLYSDNVKINFSDTVKIENSSQIVSYNYPFLNAKLPEENFLNKFLIPAGLILASVTAIVLFFIIRSN
;
A
#
# COMPACT_ATOMS: atom_id res chain seq x y z
N ASN A 1 -3.98 2.74 -10.59
CA ASN A 1 -4.44 2.50 -9.21
C ASN A 1 -3.47 1.57 -8.50
N PRO A 2 -3.05 1.88 -7.26
CA PRO A 2 -2.23 0.99 -6.45
C PRO A 2 -2.98 -0.33 -6.21
N VAL A 3 -2.25 -1.45 -6.09
CA VAL A 3 -2.80 -2.80 -5.95
C VAL A 3 -2.09 -3.53 -4.80
N PHE A 4 -2.84 -4.31 -4.03
CA PHE A 4 -2.28 -5.22 -3.03
C PHE A 4 -1.56 -6.39 -3.72
N VAL A 5 -0.32 -6.64 -3.31
CA VAL A 5 0.50 -7.74 -3.85
C VAL A 5 0.34 -8.99 -2.98
N ASN A 6 0.13 -8.80 -1.68
CA ASN A 6 -0.22 -9.86 -0.75
C ASN A 6 -1.40 -9.40 0.11
N SER A 7 -2.48 -10.18 0.10
CA SER A 7 -3.66 -10.01 0.96
C SER A 7 -4.08 -11.36 1.55
N GLY A 8 -3.11 -12.10 2.07
CA GLY A 8 -3.34 -13.39 2.69
C GLY A 8 -4.35 -13.32 3.84
N PHE A 9 -5.07 -14.44 4.03
CA PHE A 9 -6.03 -14.63 5.11
C PHE A 9 -5.45 -14.36 6.53
N SER A 10 -4.12 -14.43 6.68
CA SER A 10 -3.40 -14.13 7.93
C SER A 10 -3.38 -12.65 8.32
N GLY A 11 -3.96 -11.75 7.53
CA GLY A 11 -4.08 -10.32 7.85
C GLY A 11 -2.85 -9.48 7.47
N ASN A 12 -1.75 -10.10 7.06
CA ASN A 12 -0.56 -9.39 6.58
C ASN A 12 -0.81 -8.87 5.15
N LYS A 13 -0.99 -7.54 5.02
CA LYS A 13 -1.22 -6.88 3.74
C LYS A 13 0.00 -6.08 3.29
N SER A 14 0.36 -6.23 2.02
CA SER A 14 1.41 -5.43 1.38
C SER A 14 0.98 -4.93 0.01
N PHE A 15 1.52 -3.79 -0.41
CA PHE A 15 1.24 -3.16 -1.69
C PHE A 15 2.54 -2.82 -2.43
N LEU A 16 2.44 -2.78 -3.76
CA LEU A 16 3.54 -2.34 -4.60
C LEU A 16 3.55 -0.81 -4.61
N ARG A 17 4.72 -0.23 -4.34
CA ARG A 17 4.95 1.19 -4.46
C ARG A 17 5.92 1.44 -5.60
N ASN A 18 5.62 2.45 -6.40
CA ASN A 18 6.51 2.97 -7.44
C ASN A 18 6.79 4.43 -7.11
N VAL A 19 8.04 4.76 -6.83
CA VAL A 19 8.52 6.12 -6.56
C VAL A 19 9.25 6.60 -7.81
N LYS A 20 8.81 7.74 -8.33
CA LYS A 20 9.47 8.44 -9.43
C LYS A 20 9.85 9.82 -8.94
N SER A 21 11.13 10.14 -9.08
CA SER A 21 11.66 11.46 -8.75
C SER A 21 12.40 12.01 -9.95
N ASP A 22 12.16 13.29 -10.21
CA ASP A 22 12.75 14.05 -11.31
C ASP A 22 13.39 15.30 -10.70
N PHE A 23 14.71 15.42 -10.82
CA PHE A 23 15.48 16.51 -10.24
C PHE A 23 16.27 17.23 -11.33
N ASP A 24 16.01 18.53 -11.49
CA ASP A 24 16.85 19.40 -12.29
C ASP A 24 17.93 20.01 -11.40
N ILE A 25 19.19 19.85 -11.79
CA ILE A 25 20.36 20.39 -11.10
C ILE A 25 21.00 21.43 -12.01
N GLU A 26 21.02 22.68 -11.56
CA GLU A 26 21.64 23.78 -12.30
C GLU A 26 22.71 24.46 -11.45
N TYR A 27 23.91 24.61 -12.00
CA TYR A 27 24.96 25.44 -11.42
C TYR A 27 25.00 26.79 -12.15
N LEU A 28 24.65 27.86 -11.44
CA LEU A 28 24.64 29.21 -11.97
C LEU A 28 25.97 29.94 -11.71
N ASN A 29 26.39 30.78 -12.65
CA ASN A 29 27.47 31.72 -12.41
C ASN A 29 26.97 32.87 -11.51
N LEU A 30 27.83 33.37 -10.61
CA LEU A 30 27.56 34.49 -9.69
C LEU A 30 27.02 35.76 -10.38
N ASN A 31 27.29 35.94 -11.68
CA ASN A 31 26.90 37.13 -12.43
C ASN A 31 25.63 36.99 -13.28
N GLY A 32 25.01 35.80 -13.40
CA GLY A 32 23.78 35.53 -14.17
C GLY A 32 23.93 35.79 -15.68
N ASP A 33 23.56 34.93 -16.63
CA ASP A 33 22.20 34.42 -16.91
C ASP A 33 22.25 33.00 -17.51
N ILE A 34 23.44 32.42 -17.66
CA ILE A 34 23.67 31.15 -18.35
C ILE A 34 24.11 30.10 -17.32
N PRO A 35 23.41 28.96 -17.20
CA PRO A 35 23.85 27.87 -16.34
C PRO A 35 25.18 27.32 -16.86
N LEU A 36 26.17 27.23 -15.96
CA LEU A 36 27.47 26.61 -16.22
C LEU A 36 27.35 25.11 -16.43
N TYR A 37 26.31 24.53 -15.84
CA TYR A 37 25.97 23.13 -15.95
C TYR A 37 24.48 22.97 -15.64
N SER A 38 23.82 22.11 -16.40
CA SER A 38 22.46 21.67 -16.17
C SER A 38 22.42 20.16 -16.40
N ASP A 39 21.87 19.43 -15.43
CA ASP A 39 21.62 18.00 -15.56
C ASP A 39 20.25 17.65 -14.98
N ASN A 40 19.67 16.59 -15.52
CA ASN A 40 18.38 16.09 -15.12
C ASN A 40 18.54 14.66 -14.60
N VAL A 41 18.35 14.49 -13.29
CA VAL A 41 18.47 13.21 -12.60
C VAL A 41 17.09 12.59 -12.42
N LYS A 42 16.84 11.51 -13.15
CA LYS A 42 15.63 10.71 -13.06
C LYS A 42 15.87 9.44 -12.26
N ILE A 43 15.14 9.30 -11.15
CA ILE A 43 15.20 8.12 -10.29
C ILE A 43 13.85 7.42 -10.32
N ASN A 44 13.86 6.14 -10.69
CA ASN A 44 12.70 5.26 -10.63
C ASN A 44 13.01 4.08 -9.71
N PHE A 45 12.22 3.91 -8.67
CA PHE A 45 12.37 2.83 -7.71
C PHE A 45 11.03 2.14 -7.45
N SER A 46 11.05 0.81 -7.33
CA SER A 46 9.88 0.01 -6.99
C SER A 46 10.20 -0.89 -5.81
N ASP A 47 9.31 -0.91 -4.82
CA ASP A 47 9.40 -1.77 -3.67
C ASP A 47 8.05 -2.26 -3.19
N THR A 48 8.09 -3.26 -2.31
CA THR A 48 6.91 -3.80 -1.64
C THR A 48 6.88 -3.31 -0.21
N VAL A 49 5.79 -2.63 0.16
CA VAL A 49 5.61 -2.03 1.47
C VAL A 49 4.48 -2.74 2.20
N LYS A 50 4.70 -3.08 3.47
CA LYS A 50 3.63 -3.57 4.35
C LYS A 50 2.73 -2.43 4.80
N ILE A 51 1.42 -2.67 4.86
CA ILE A 51 0.44 -1.62 5.21
C ILE A 51 0.67 -1.04 6.62
N GLU A 52 1.13 -1.87 7.56
CA GLU A 52 1.49 -1.49 8.94
C GLU A 52 2.58 -0.41 8.99
N ASN A 53 3.47 -0.37 8.01
CA ASN A 53 4.58 0.59 7.93
C ASN A 53 4.27 1.78 7.01
N SER A 54 3.05 1.86 6.46
CA SER A 54 2.69 2.90 5.51
C SER A 54 2.74 4.31 6.10
N SER A 55 2.38 4.46 7.38
CA SER A 55 2.42 5.75 8.08
C SER A 55 3.83 6.32 8.25
N GLN A 56 4.86 5.47 8.24
CA GLN A 56 6.27 5.91 8.35
C GLN A 56 6.81 6.50 7.05
N ILE A 57 6.17 6.18 5.92
CA ILE A 57 6.55 6.68 4.60
C ILE A 57 5.91 8.03 4.32
N VAL A 58 4.76 8.29 4.92
CA VAL A 58 3.98 9.52 4.75
C VAL A 58 4.55 10.58 5.69
N SER A 59 5.30 11.54 5.14
CA SER A 59 5.84 12.66 5.93
C SER A 59 5.03 13.92 5.70
N TYR A 60 4.62 14.58 6.78
CA TYR A 60 3.87 15.84 6.71
C TYR A 60 4.67 16.97 6.03
N ASN A 61 6.00 16.91 6.12
CA ASN A 61 6.90 17.89 5.53
C ASN A 61 7.08 17.72 4.01
N TYR A 62 6.65 16.58 3.47
CA TYR A 62 6.83 16.23 2.06
C TYR A 62 5.52 15.71 1.48
N PRO A 63 4.58 16.60 1.09
CA PRO A 63 3.24 16.21 0.63
C PRO A 63 3.24 15.29 -0.59
N PHE A 64 4.30 15.30 -1.39
CA PHE A 64 4.46 14.39 -2.53
C PHE A 64 4.66 12.92 -2.10
N LEU A 65 4.97 12.65 -0.84
CA LEU A 65 4.99 11.31 -0.25
C LEU A 65 3.60 10.81 0.15
N ASN A 66 2.58 11.70 0.16
CA ASN A 66 1.21 11.32 0.48
C ASN A 66 0.59 10.56 -0.70
N ALA A 67 0.70 9.23 -0.66
CA ALA A 67 0.04 8.36 -1.63
C ALA A 67 -1.29 7.84 -1.07
N LYS A 68 -2.33 7.80 -1.93
CA LYS A 68 -3.59 7.12 -1.60
C LYS A 68 -3.32 5.62 -1.51
N LEU A 69 -3.66 5.00 -0.37
CA LEU A 69 -3.55 3.55 -0.20
C LEU A 69 -4.50 2.82 -1.17
N PRO A 70 -4.13 1.60 -1.62
CA PRO A 70 -5.03 0.76 -2.39
C PRO A 70 -6.32 0.46 -1.62
N GLU A 71 -7.44 0.50 -2.32
CA GLU A 71 -8.75 0.16 -1.75
C GLU A 71 -8.93 -1.35 -1.72
N GLU A 72 -9.53 -1.87 -0.65
CA GLU A 72 -9.83 -3.28 -0.53
C GLU A 72 -11.10 -3.65 -1.30
N ASN A 73 -11.05 -4.74 -2.05
CA ASN A 73 -12.23 -5.31 -2.69
C ASN A 73 -13.25 -5.80 -1.64
N PHE A 74 -14.53 -5.53 -1.88
CA PHE A 74 -15.65 -5.91 -0.99
C PHE A 74 -15.62 -7.38 -0.55
N LEU A 75 -15.23 -8.29 -1.47
CA LEU A 75 -15.11 -9.73 -1.19
C LEU A 75 -14.16 -10.01 -0.02
N ASN A 76 -12.95 -9.44 -0.06
CA ASN A 76 -11.91 -9.67 0.94
C ASN A 76 -12.22 -8.97 2.27
N LYS A 77 -12.89 -7.81 2.20
CA LYS A 77 -13.21 -7.01 3.38
C LYS A 77 -14.38 -7.58 4.18
N PHE A 78 -15.41 -8.11 3.51
CA PHE A 78 -16.68 -8.46 4.17
C PHE A 78 -17.14 -9.89 3.95
N LEU A 79 -17.08 -10.42 2.73
CA LEU A 79 -17.68 -11.73 2.44
C LEU A 79 -16.87 -12.90 3.01
N ILE A 80 -15.54 -12.87 2.90
CA ILE A 80 -14.69 -13.94 3.46
C ILE A 80 -14.86 -14.05 4.98
N PRO A 81 -14.74 -12.95 5.77
CA PRO A 81 -14.97 -13.03 7.22
C PRO A 81 -16.39 -13.46 7.59
N ALA A 82 -17.41 -12.89 6.94
CA ALA A 82 -18.81 -13.22 7.24
C ALA A 82 -19.15 -14.69 6.94
N GLY A 83 -18.66 -15.20 5.80
CA GLY A 83 -18.84 -16.60 5.43
C GLY A 83 -18.21 -17.56 6.44
N LEU A 84 -17.03 -17.22 6.97
CA LEU A 84 -16.35 -18.01 8.00
C LEU A 84 -17.14 -18.05 9.31
N ILE A 85 -17.63 -16.90 9.77
CA ILE A 85 -18.47 -16.81 10.98
C ILE A 85 -19.73 -17.66 10.82
N LEU A 86 -20.44 -17.52 9.68
CA LEU A 86 -21.65 -18.28 9.40
C LEU A 86 -21.38 -19.79 9.35
N ALA A 87 -20.29 -20.21 8.69
CA ALA A 87 -19.89 -21.60 8.65
C ALA A 87 -19.55 -22.15 10.05
N SER A 88 -18.83 -21.38 10.88
CA SER A 88 -18.53 -21.76 12.26
C SER A 88 -19.79 -21.90 13.12
N VAL A 89 -20.71 -20.93 13.07
CA VAL A 89 -21.98 -21.00 13.82
C VAL A 89 -22.80 -22.21 13.38
N THR A 90 -22.91 -22.43 12.06
CA THR A 90 -23.64 -23.57 11.52
C THR A 90 -23.03 -24.90 11.97
N ALA A 91 -21.71 -25.03 11.94
CA ALA A 91 -21.00 -26.22 12.39
C ALA A 91 -21.21 -26.49 13.90
N ILE A 92 -21.18 -25.44 14.73
CA ILE A 92 -21.44 -25.55 16.18
C ILE A 92 -22.86 -26.03 16.44
N VAL A 93 -23.86 -25.41 15.79
CA VAL A 93 -25.27 -25.81 15.94
C VAL A 93 -25.46 -27.26 15.49
N LEU A 94 -24.92 -27.63 14.33
CA LEU A 94 -25.02 -28.98 13.80
C LEU A 94 -24.35 -29.99 14.74
N PHE A 95 -23.18 -29.65 15.31
CA PHE A 95 -22.51 -30.47 16.31
C PHE A 95 -23.41 -30.75 17.52
N PHE A 96 -24.07 -29.71 18.07
CA PHE A 96 -24.99 -29.90 19.19
C PHE A 96 -26.23 -30.70 18.83
N ILE A 97 -26.80 -30.51 17.64
CA ILE A 97 -27.94 -31.30 17.16
C ILE A 97 -27.57 -32.79 17.06
N ILE A 98 -26.41 -33.10 16.47
CA ILE A 98 -25.93 -34.49 16.34
C ILE A 98 -25.59 -35.09 17.71
N ARG A 99 -24.97 -34.31 18.60
CA ARG A 99 -24.55 -34.74 19.95
C ARG A 99 -25.72 -34.90 20.94
N SER A 100 -26.83 -34.20 20.71
CA SER A 100 -28.02 -34.19 21.58
C SER A 100 -28.99 -35.34 21.29
N ASN A 101 -28.78 -36.09 20.21
CA ASN A 101 -29.42 -37.39 19.93
C ASN A 101 -28.52 -38.53 20.40
#